data_AF-A0AAD5HYU7-F1
#
_entry.id   AF-A0AAD5HYU7-F1
#
_cell.length_a   1.000
_cell.length_b   1.000
_cell.length_c   1.000
_cell.angle_alpha   90.00
_cell.angle_beta   90.00
_cell.angle_gamma   90.00
#
_symmetry.space_group_name_H-M   'P 1'
#
loop_
_entity.id
_entity.type
_entity.pdbx_description
1 polymer ?
#
loop_
_entity_poly.entity_id
_entity_poly.type
_entity_poly.pdbx_seq_one_letter_code
_entity_poly.pdbx_strand_id
1 'polypeptide(L)'
;MALPDHSLLFSLIPQNLAAETAIENLGNRPFFSVLPDPRGQNGSIRVVCVRSNPSSASGLEPSFPGHRNGPGQPDRPFRFILNKRTGEVLLEDFSDGQAFRFTGPNAIPFPNPPHPRRLMIDCCRNLEFECLEEPGSWSKWAVFWHQTPPAHPPQRPASTVLTDDDGSEVYAKYKKIPDSGDDLVRYTDRDWSFASKFGAPRVVVDTGTGQYLAVRKVSYPFKIEARRSMLERIINDSKLSHPHIITYFQVQETPASIDILMPVQEGDLLWLMEHYQNPTDNFPPLVNPDEIGQLLLGQMLLALDYLESKGVIHHKVCPGNILVNIGLGRGENATFQLSNFEYGGFKSTSLYANDPCFRAPEACGLTDSRESPRTDIWGLCATMAYFLDPDFRGFVSSKPSDDLVANAVCLASELFIALRGMGEWDANDRPSARQKLEEVFGEDFEG
;
A
#
# COMPACT_ATOMS: atom_id res chain seq x y z
N MET A 1 -31.08 -19.14 -12.42
CA MET A 1 -31.36 -17.72 -12.75
C MET A 1 -30.20 -17.24 -13.59
N ALA A 2 -30.43 -16.67 -14.78
CA ALA A 2 -29.32 -16.22 -15.63
C ALA A 2 -28.56 -15.08 -14.93
N LEU A 3 -27.23 -15.18 -14.88
CA LEU A 3 -26.40 -14.12 -14.29
C LEU A 3 -26.44 -12.87 -15.19
N PRO A 4 -26.53 -11.66 -14.63
CA PRO A 4 -26.60 -10.41 -15.41
C PRO A 4 -25.37 -10.19 -16.30
N ASP A 5 -25.47 -9.41 -17.37
CA ASP A 5 -24.33 -9.12 -18.26
C ASP A 5 -23.17 -8.39 -17.56
N HIS A 6 -23.46 -7.57 -16.53
CA HIS A 6 -22.44 -6.93 -15.71
C HIS A 6 -21.64 -7.91 -14.82
N SER A 7 -21.98 -9.21 -14.81
CA SER A 7 -21.16 -10.23 -14.17
C SER A 7 -20.02 -10.73 -15.07
N LEU A 8 -20.09 -10.51 -16.39
CA LEU A 8 -19.07 -11.02 -17.33
C LEU A 8 -17.79 -10.19 -17.24
N LEU A 9 -16.71 -10.80 -16.72
CA LEU A 9 -15.42 -10.13 -16.59
C LEU A 9 -14.59 -10.27 -17.87
N PHE A 10 -14.35 -11.50 -18.30
CA PHE A 10 -13.58 -11.84 -19.49
C PHE A 10 -14.04 -13.15 -20.12
N SER A 11 -13.60 -13.40 -21.34
CA SER A 11 -13.80 -14.64 -22.09
C SER A 11 -12.47 -15.28 -22.43
N LEU A 12 -12.43 -16.61 -22.40
CA LEU A 12 -11.32 -17.37 -22.95
C LEU A 12 -11.60 -17.74 -24.40
N ILE A 13 -10.67 -17.37 -25.27
CA ILE A 13 -10.71 -17.58 -26.70
C ILE A 13 -9.73 -18.70 -27.07
N PRO A 14 -10.19 -19.80 -27.68
CA PRO A 14 -9.32 -20.89 -28.10
C PRO A 14 -8.36 -20.43 -29.20
N GLN A 15 -7.09 -20.84 -29.11
CA GLN A 15 -6.04 -20.49 -30.10
C GLN A 15 -5.56 -21.70 -30.91
N ASN A 16 -5.97 -22.92 -30.55
CA ASN A 16 -5.62 -24.15 -31.27
C ASN A 16 -6.73 -25.20 -31.19
N LEU A 17 -6.58 -26.28 -31.96
CA LEU A 17 -7.58 -27.36 -32.05
C LEU A 17 -7.82 -28.06 -30.70
N ALA A 18 -6.78 -28.20 -29.88
CA ALA A 18 -6.90 -28.77 -28.55
C ALA A 18 -7.82 -27.91 -27.65
N ALA A 19 -7.68 -26.58 -27.68
CA ALA A 19 -8.58 -25.67 -26.96
C ALA A 19 -10.01 -25.68 -27.50
N GLU A 20 -10.20 -25.71 -28.83
CA GLU A 20 -11.53 -25.86 -29.44
C GLU A 20 -12.23 -27.16 -29.00
N THR A 21 -11.48 -28.26 -28.94
CA THR A 21 -12.00 -29.55 -28.46
C THR A 21 -12.33 -29.49 -26.97
N ALA A 22 -11.48 -28.82 -26.17
CA ALA A 22 -11.72 -28.64 -24.75
C ALA A 22 -13.01 -27.85 -24.45
N ILE A 23 -13.45 -26.93 -25.32
CA ILE A 23 -14.75 -26.23 -25.17
C ILE A 23 -15.92 -27.21 -25.20
N GLU A 24 -15.83 -28.26 -26.02
CA GLU A 24 -16.92 -29.23 -26.23
C GLU A 24 -17.09 -30.22 -25.06
N ASN A 25 -16.17 -30.21 -24.08
CA ASN A 25 -16.30 -30.99 -22.86
C ASN A 25 -17.59 -30.65 -22.10
N LEU A 26 -18.29 -31.69 -21.64
CA LEU A 26 -19.56 -31.59 -20.90
C LEU A 26 -19.50 -30.63 -19.71
N GLY A 27 -18.35 -30.55 -19.02
CA GLY A 27 -18.13 -29.67 -17.88
C GLY A 27 -18.12 -28.17 -18.22
N ASN A 28 -17.88 -27.80 -19.49
CA ASN A 28 -17.79 -26.40 -19.93
C ASN A 28 -19.12 -25.85 -20.47
N ARG A 29 -20.12 -26.72 -20.69
CA ARG A 29 -21.45 -26.32 -21.22
C ARG A 29 -22.12 -25.15 -20.50
N PRO A 30 -22.07 -25.02 -19.16
CA PRO A 30 -22.71 -23.89 -18.46
C PRO A 30 -22.01 -22.53 -18.69
N PHE A 31 -20.75 -22.53 -19.13
CA PHE A 31 -19.91 -21.35 -19.30
C PHE A 31 -19.69 -20.98 -20.77
N PHE A 32 -20.15 -21.86 -21.67
CA PHE A 32 -20.07 -21.68 -23.10
C PHE A 32 -20.91 -20.50 -23.59
N SER A 33 -20.34 -19.68 -24.46
CA SER A 33 -21.06 -18.66 -25.20
C SER A 33 -20.51 -18.53 -26.62
N VAL A 34 -21.33 -17.98 -27.51
CA VAL A 34 -20.93 -17.60 -28.86
C VAL A 34 -20.94 -16.07 -28.91
N LEU A 35 -19.77 -15.47 -29.15
CA LEU A 35 -19.62 -14.02 -29.25
C LEU A 35 -19.26 -13.61 -30.69
N PRO A 36 -19.60 -12.38 -31.11
CA PRO A 36 -19.08 -11.83 -32.36
C PRO A 36 -17.54 -11.85 -32.36
N ASP A 37 -16.89 -12.19 -33.48
CA ASP A 37 -15.42 -12.17 -33.54
C ASP A 37 -14.91 -10.73 -33.28
N PRO A 38 -14.17 -10.49 -32.18
CA PRO A 38 -13.68 -9.16 -31.85
C PRO A 38 -12.68 -8.61 -32.88
N ARG A 39 -12.16 -9.44 -33.80
CA ARG A 39 -11.26 -9.04 -34.90
C ARG A 39 -11.99 -8.56 -36.15
N GLY A 40 -13.32 -8.41 -36.11
CA GLY A 40 -14.09 -7.76 -37.16
C GLY A 40 -14.32 -8.60 -38.43
N GLN A 41 -14.04 -9.91 -38.40
CA GLN A 41 -14.53 -10.81 -39.43
C GLN A 41 -16.01 -11.11 -39.15
N ASN A 42 -16.83 -11.27 -40.19
CA ASN A 42 -18.28 -11.55 -40.13
C ASN A 42 -18.62 -12.94 -39.54
N GLY A 43 -17.84 -13.41 -38.57
CA GLY A 43 -17.94 -14.70 -37.90
C GLY A 43 -18.26 -14.56 -36.42
N SER A 44 -18.64 -15.69 -35.83
CA SER A 44 -18.83 -15.82 -34.39
C SER A 44 -17.81 -16.79 -33.83
N ILE A 45 -17.29 -16.51 -32.64
CA ILE A 45 -16.28 -17.31 -31.98
C ILE A 45 -16.86 -17.98 -30.73
N ARG A 46 -16.53 -19.26 -30.58
CA ARG A 46 -16.87 -20.05 -29.40
C ARG A 46 -15.92 -19.67 -28.28
N VAL A 47 -16.46 -19.29 -27.14
CA VAL A 47 -15.68 -18.86 -25.99
C VAL A 47 -16.19 -19.51 -24.72
N VAL A 48 -15.35 -19.47 -23.70
CA VAL A 48 -15.76 -19.78 -22.33
C VAL A 48 -15.77 -18.50 -21.50
N CYS A 49 -16.91 -18.16 -20.93
CA CYS A 49 -17.14 -16.93 -20.20
C CYS A 49 -16.77 -17.08 -18.71
N VAL A 50 -16.05 -16.07 -18.20
CA VAL A 50 -15.68 -15.95 -16.80
C VAL A 50 -16.53 -14.87 -16.14
N ARG A 51 -17.34 -15.26 -15.15
CA ARG A 51 -18.34 -14.39 -14.53
C ARG A 51 -18.17 -14.26 -13.02
N SER A 52 -18.34 -13.06 -12.50
CA SER A 52 -18.36 -12.81 -11.05
C SER A 52 -19.63 -13.38 -10.42
N ASN A 53 -19.47 -14.04 -9.28
CA ASN A 53 -20.60 -14.58 -8.50
C ASN A 53 -20.68 -13.86 -7.14
N PRO A 54 -21.70 -13.00 -6.92
CA PRO A 54 -21.83 -12.27 -5.66
C PRO A 54 -22.09 -13.20 -4.46
N SER A 55 -22.66 -14.39 -4.67
CA SER A 55 -23.10 -15.31 -3.61
C SER A 55 -22.04 -16.33 -3.17
N SER A 56 -20.91 -16.45 -3.89
CA SER A 56 -19.81 -17.37 -3.55
C SER A 56 -18.67 -16.61 -2.87
N ALA A 57 -18.10 -17.13 -1.78
CA ALA A 57 -17.01 -16.47 -1.04
C ALA A 57 -15.79 -16.14 -1.93
N SER A 58 -15.48 -16.96 -2.94
CA SER A 58 -14.31 -16.83 -3.83
C SER A 58 -14.54 -16.05 -5.14
N GLY A 59 -15.73 -15.44 -5.33
CA GLY A 59 -15.95 -14.34 -6.27
C GLY A 59 -15.91 -14.61 -7.78
N LEU A 60 -15.35 -15.72 -8.28
CA LEU A 60 -15.39 -16.11 -9.69
C LEU A 60 -15.60 -17.62 -9.81
N GLU A 61 -16.58 -18.04 -10.60
CA GLU A 61 -16.66 -19.42 -11.09
C GLU A 61 -16.62 -19.38 -12.61
N PRO A 62 -15.46 -19.64 -13.21
CA PRO A 62 -15.41 -20.44 -14.41
C PRO A 62 -14.98 -21.82 -14.00
N SER A 63 -15.81 -22.79 -14.33
CA SER A 63 -15.35 -24.17 -14.41
C SER A 63 -14.57 -24.33 -15.69
N PHE A 64 -13.30 -24.73 -15.58
CA PHE A 64 -12.50 -25.21 -16.71
C PHE A 64 -12.10 -26.67 -16.47
N PRO A 65 -11.83 -27.42 -17.55
CA PRO A 65 -11.83 -28.87 -17.57
C PRO A 65 -10.55 -29.46 -16.95
N GLY A 66 -10.64 -30.67 -16.42
CA GLY A 66 -9.50 -31.43 -15.93
C GLY A 66 -9.93 -32.73 -15.23
N HIS A 67 -9.18 -33.80 -15.44
CA HIS A 67 -9.50 -35.13 -14.95
C HIS A 67 -9.36 -35.26 -13.42
N ARG A 68 -10.17 -36.17 -12.82
CA ARG A 68 -9.92 -36.74 -11.49
C ARG A 68 -8.55 -37.42 -11.46
N ASN A 69 -7.58 -36.84 -10.77
CA ASN A 69 -6.37 -37.54 -10.36
C ASN A 69 -6.57 -38.14 -8.95
N GLY A 70 -7.43 -39.16 -8.87
CA GLY A 70 -7.61 -39.97 -7.67
C GLY A 70 -8.44 -39.32 -6.54
N PRO A 71 -8.72 -40.08 -5.46
CA PRO A 71 -9.49 -39.59 -4.33
C PRO A 71 -8.65 -38.61 -3.48
N GLY A 72 -9.06 -37.34 -3.42
CA GLY A 72 -8.49 -36.32 -2.53
C GLY A 72 -7.79 -35.13 -3.21
N GLN A 73 -7.65 -35.12 -4.54
CA GLN A 73 -7.16 -33.94 -5.30
C GLN A 73 -8.33 -33.12 -5.87
N PRO A 74 -8.20 -31.78 -6.01
CA PRO A 74 -9.24 -30.95 -6.61
C PRO A 74 -9.54 -31.40 -8.05
N ASP A 75 -10.81 -31.30 -8.47
CA ASP A 75 -11.32 -31.72 -9.78
C ASP A 75 -10.71 -30.97 -10.99
N ARG A 76 -9.75 -30.04 -10.83
CA ARG A 76 -9.27 -29.12 -11.88
C ARG A 76 -7.78 -28.76 -11.71
N PRO A 77 -6.99 -28.68 -12.80
CA PRO A 77 -5.58 -28.28 -12.73
C PRO A 77 -5.39 -26.81 -12.35
N PHE A 78 -6.37 -25.94 -12.62
CA PHE A 78 -6.34 -24.53 -12.22
C PHE A 78 -7.74 -23.95 -12.02
N ARG A 79 -7.83 -22.78 -11.39
CA ARG A 79 -9.05 -21.96 -11.28
C ARG A 79 -8.75 -20.47 -11.34
N PHE A 80 -9.78 -19.66 -11.62
CA PHE A 80 -9.72 -18.21 -11.46
C PHE A 80 -10.38 -17.78 -10.15
N ILE A 81 -9.81 -16.78 -9.48
CA ILE A 81 -10.27 -16.23 -8.21
C ILE A 81 -10.44 -14.73 -8.38
N LEU A 82 -11.56 -14.17 -7.91
CA LEU A 82 -11.72 -12.73 -7.81
C LEU A 82 -11.53 -12.33 -6.36
N ASN A 83 -10.54 -11.50 -6.12
CA ASN A 83 -10.42 -10.81 -4.86
C ASN A 83 -11.55 -9.78 -4.80
N LYS A 84 -12.61 -10.06 -4.03
CA LYS A 84 -13.79 -9.19 -3.95
C LYS A 84 -13.49 -7.80 -3.37
N ARG A 85 -12.41 -7.67 -2.59
CA ARG A 85 -12.03 -6.39 -1.99
C ARG A 85 -11.32 -5.49 -3.00
N THR A 86 -10.42 -6.06 -3.79
CA THR A 86 -9.60 -5.29 -4.74
C THR A 86 -10.16 -5.32 -6.16
N GLY A 87 -11.07 -6.23 -6.47
CA GLY A 87 -11.54 -6.49 -7.84
C GLY A 87 -10.50 -7.18 -8.72
N GLU A 88 -9.36 -7.57 -8.16
CA GLU A 88 -8.25 -8.20 -8.89
C GLU A 88 -8.54 -9.67 -9.16
N VAL A 89 -8.17 -10.14 -10.35
CA VAL A 89 -8.34 -11.54 -10.75
C VAL A 89 -7.01 -12.27 -10.64
N LEU A 90 -7.03 -13.43 -9.98
CA LEU A 90 -5.91 -14.36 -9.93
C LEU A 90 -6.25 -15.64 -10.65
N LEU A 91 -5.22 -16.30 -11.14
CA LEU A 91 -5.26 -17.71 -11.50
C LEU A 91 -4.47 -18.50 -10.46
N GLU A 92 -5.07 -19.57 -9.98
CA GLU A 92 -4.46 -20.54 -9.08
C GLU A 92 -4.28 -21.86 -9.81
N ASP A 93 -3.04 -22.33 -9.85
CA ASP A 93 -2.60 -23.57 -10.47
C ASP A 93 -2.31 -24.62 -9.38
N PHE A 94 -3.06 -25.72 -9.41
CA PHE A 94 -2.95 -26.86 -8.51
C PHE A 94 -2.02 -27.96 -9.04
N SER A 95 -1.49 -27.80 -10.25
CA SER A 95 -0.57 -28.79 -10.81
C SER A 95 0.78 -28.78 -10.09
N ASP A 96 1.59 -29.82 -10.35
CA ASP A 96 3.01 -29.91 -10.00
C ASP A 96 3.89 -28.87 -10.73
N GLY A 97 3.26 -27.95 -11.44
CA GLY A 97 3.86 -26.85 -12.14
C GLY A 97 4.28 -27.15 -13.57
N GLN A 98 4.03 -28.38 -14.04
CA GLN A 98 4.33 -28.82 -15.41
C GLN A 98 3.09 -28.81 -16.32
N ALA A 99 1.89 -28.61 -15.77
CA ALA A 99 0.65 -28.71 -16.54
C ALA A 99 0.04 -27.35 -16.92
N PHE A 100 0.58 -26.24 -16.43
CA PHE A 100 0.09 -24.90 -16.74
C PHE A 100 1.23 -23.90 -16.91
N ARG A 101 1.13 -23.05 -17.93
CA ARG A 101 2.05 -21.92 -18.14
C ARG A 101 1.38 -20.73 -18.80
N PHE A 102 1.74 -19.52 -18.37
CA PHE A 102 1.46 -18.33 -19.15
C PHE A 102 2.40 -18.26 -20.36
N THR A 103 1.88 -17.76 -21.49
CA THR A 103 2.62 -17.64 -22.75
C THR A 103 2.43 -16.25 -23.36
N GLY A 104 3.20 -15.93 -24.39
CA GLY A 104 3.11 -14.64 -25.09
C GLY A 104 3.99 -13.54 -24.49
N PRO A 105 3.97 -12.34 -25.08
CA PRO A 105 4.94 -11.27 -24.77
C PRO A 105 4.76 -10.67 -23.38
N ASN A 106 3.57 -10.76 -22.80
CA ASN A 106 3.24 -10.16 -21.50
C ASN A 106 3.09 -11.21 -20.38
N ALA A 107 3.56 -12.43 -20.62
CA ALA A 107 3.57 -13.49 -19.62
C ALA A 107 4.65 -13.24 -18.58
N ILE A 108 4.27 -13.34 -17.31
CA ILE A 108 5.21 -13.40 -16.20
C ILE A 108 5.26 -14.84 -15.66
N PRO A 109 6.45 -15.37 -15.32
CA PRO A 109 6.56 -16.71 -14.78
C PRO A 109 5.95 -16.78 -13.37
N PHE A 110 5.43 -17.96 -13.00
CA PHE A 110 5.02 -18.22 -11.63
C PHE A 110 6.19 -18.07 -10.64
N PRO A 111 5.90 -17.79 -9.36
CA PRO A 111 6.89 -17.90 -8.31
C PRO A 111 7.45 -19.32 -8.18
N ASN A 112 8.73 -19.41 -7.77
CA ASN A 112 9.40 -20.69 -7.50
C ASN A 112 8.99 -21.14 -6.08
N PRO A 113 8.72 -22.42 -5.87
CA PRO A 113 7.39 -22.89 -5.50
C PRO A 113 7.00 -22.57 -4.04
N PRO A 114 5.72 -22.19 -3.85
CA PRO A 114 4.81 -23.09 -3.15
C PRO A 114 3.59 -23.46 -4.01
N HIS A 115 3.18 -24.73 -3.96
CA HIS A 115 1.95 -25.24 -4.56
C HIS A 115 0.81 -25.15 -3.54
N PRO A 116 -0.41 -24.72 -3.90
CA PRO A 116 -0.82 -24.23 -5.22
C PRO A 116 -0.19 -22.87 -5.58
N ARG A 117 0.15 -22.68 -6.87
CA ARG A 117 0.82 -21.46 -7.35
C ARG A 117 -0.22 -20.45 -7.79
N ARG A 118 -0.11 -19.20 -7.35
CA ARG A 118 -1.03 -18.11 -7.72
C ARG A 118 -0.33 -17.03 -8.53
N LEU A 119 -1.05 -16.47 -9.49
CA LEU A 119 -0.59 -15.30 -10.24
C LEU A 119 -1.75 -14.46 -10.75
N MET A 120 -1.63 -13.15 -10.62
CA MET A 120 -2.62 -12.18 -11.07
C MET A 120 -2.71 -12.15 -12.61
N ILE A 121 -3.91 -11.90 -13.12
CA ILE A 121 -4.19 -11.65 -14.54
C ILE A 121 -4.87 -10.28 -14.62
N ASP A 122 -4.40 -9.40 -15.51
CA ASP A 122 -5.01 -8.09 -15.75
C ASP A 122 -5.16 -7.82 -17.25
N CYS A 123 -5.64 -6.63 -17.63
CA CYS A 123 -5.85 -6.26 -19.03
C CYS A 123 -4.57 -6.13 -19.86
N CYS A 124 -3.39 -6.18 -19.24
CA CYS A 124 -2.10 -6.00 -19.88
C CYS A 124 -1.19 -7.22 -19.75
N ARG A 125 -1.38 -8.08 -18.74
CA ARG A 125 -0.47 -9.17 -18.38
C ARG A 125 -1.18 -10.51 -18.31
N ASN A 126 -0.41 -11.58 -18.57
CA ASN A 126 -0.89 -12.96 -18.46
C ASN A 126 -2.15 -13.22 -19.32
N LEU A 127 -2.20 -12.60 -20.51
CA LEU A 127 -3.33 -12.64 -21.42
C LEU A 127 -3.38 -13.90 -22.30
N GLU A 128 -2.33 -14.71 -22.30
CA GLU A 128 -2.33 -16.00 -22.98
C GLU A 128 -1.76 -17.06 -22.05
N PHE A 129 -2.30 -18.27 -22.14
CA PHE A 129 -1.78 -19.40 -21.38
C PHE A 129 -2.00 -20.71 -22.13
N GLU A 130 -1.25 -21.72 -21.70
CA GLU A 130 -1.38 -23.09 -22.15
C GLU A 130 -1.59 -24.01 -20.95
N CYS A 131 -2.51 -24.96 -21.10
CA CYS A 131 -2.68 -26.04 -20.14
C CYS A 131 -2.58 -27.41 -20.83
N LEU A 132 -1.96 -28.35 -20.13
CA LEU A 132 -1.78 -29.72 -20.60
C LEU A 132 -3.10 -30.48 -20.44
N GLU A 133 -3.67 -30.95 -21.55
CA GLU A 133 -4.88 -31.77 -21.56
C GLU A 133 -4.50 -33.25 -21.44
N GLU A 134 -3.54 -33.68 -22.28
CA GLU A 134 -2.98 -35.04 -22.34
C GLU A 134 -1.48 -34.95 -22.66
N PRO A 135 -0.66 -35.99 -22.37
CA PRO A 135 0.76 -35.98 -22.72
C PRO A 135 0.99 -35.64 -24.20
N GLY A 136 1.61 -34.48 -24.46
CA GLY A 136 1.88 -33.98 -25.81
C GLY A 136 0.76 -33.13 -26.45
N SER A 137 -0.37 -32.95 -25.77
CA SER A 137 -1.50 -32.11 -26.20
C SER A 137 -1.72 -30.95 -25.24
N TRP A 138 -1.45 -29.73 -25.71
CA TRP A 138 -1.62 -28.49 -24.96
C TRP A 138 -2.74 -27.67 -25.56
N SER A 139 -3.74 -27.31 -24.76
CA SER A 139 -4.74 -26.32 -25.18
C SER A 139 -4.17 -24.92 -24.95
N LYS A 140 -4.28 -24.06 -25.97
CA LYS A 140 -3.83 -22.68 -25.92
C LYS A 140 -5.02 -21.72 -25.88
N TRP A 141 -4.98 -20.77 -24.96
CA TRP A 141 -6.07 -19.84 -24.68
C TRP A 141 -5.57 -18.40 -24.68
N ALA A 142 -6.42 -17.50 -25.17
CA ALA A 142 -6.26 -16.05 -25.02
C ALA A 142 -7.38 -15.49 -24.16
N VAL A 143 -7.06 -14.51 -23.32
CA VAL A 143 -8.00 -13.82 -22.43
C VAL A 143 -8.47 -12.54 -23.11
N PHE A 144 -9.79 -12.39 -23.24
CA PHE A 144 -10.42 -11.19 -23.77
C PHE A 144 -11.29 -10.54 -22.70
N TRP A 145 -10.87 -9.37 -22.22
CA TRP A 145 -11.56 -8.63 -21.18
C TRP A 145 -12.79 -7.90 -21.72
N HIS A 146 -13.93 -8.11 -21.07
CA HIS A 146 -15.18 -7.37 -21.31
C HIS A 146 -15.34 -6.20 -20.33
N GLN A 147 -14.76 -6.35 -19.14
CA GLN A 147 -14.65 -5.31 -18.13
C GLN A 147 -13.18 -5.15 -17.78
N THR A 148 -12.68 -3.92 -17.75
CA THR A 148 -11.36 -3.67 -17.20
C THR A 148 -11.41 -3.79 -15.68
N PRO A 149 -10.42 -4.46 -15.05
CA PRO A 149 -10.19 -4.34 -13.61
C PRO A 149 -10.18 -2.86 -13.19
N PRO A 150 -10.53 -2.53 -11.93
CA PRO A 150 -10.88 -1.17 -11.55
C PRO A 150 -9.79 -0.16 -11.95
N ALA A 151 -10.15 0.76 -12.86
CA ALA A 151 -9.28 1.85 -13.32
C ALA A 151 -9.07 2.94 -12.26
N HIS A 152 -9.79 2.85 -11.14
CA HIS A 152 -9.81 3.82 -10.07
C HIS A 152 -9.58 3.14 -8.72
N PRO A 153 -8.98 3.84 -7.75
CA PRO A 153 -8.90 3.35 -6.38
C PRO A 153 -10.28 2.96 -5.84
N PRO A 154 -10.39 1.92 -5.00
CA PRO A 154 -11.61 1.71 -4.23
C PRO A 154 -11.93 2.96 -3.41
N GLN A 155 -13.23 3.28 -3.25
CA GLN A 155 -13.69 4.52 -2.61
C GLN A 155 -13.13 4.74 -1.20
N ARG A 156 -12.76 3.66 -0.51
CA ARG A 156 -11.86 3.67 0.64
C ARG A 156 -10.88 2.53 0.47
N PRO A 157 -9.57 2.73 0.62
CA PRO A 157 -8.71 1.60 0.89
C PRO A 157 -9.10 1.06 2.25
N ALA A 158 -9.94 0.02 2.28
CA ALA A 158 -10.03 -0.78 3.48
C ALA A 158 -8.60 -1.15 3.84
N SER A 159 -8.10 -0.72 5.01
CA SER A 159 -6.73 -0.97 5.48
C SER A 159 -6.34 -2.39 5.09
N THR A 160 -5.49 -2.53 4.07
CA THR A 160 -5.56 -3.72 3.19
C THR A 160 -4.96 -4.98 3.79
N VAL A 161 -4.56 -4.94 5.06
CA VAL A 161 -4.31 -6.15 5.83
C VAL A 161 -5.62 -6.62 6.44
N LEU A 162 -6.50 -7.20 5.63
CA LEU A 162 -7.48 -8.11 6.20
C LEU A 162 -7.44 -9.40 5.41
N THR A 163 -6.84 -10.40 6.05
CA THR A 163 -7.48 -11.69 6.31
C THR A 163 -8.48 -12.16 5.24
N ASP A 164 -8.15 -13.26 4.57
CA ASP A 164 -9.19 -14.22 4.16
C ASP A 164 -9.86 -14.79 5.43
N ASP A 165 -10.97 -15.53 5.34
CA ASP A 165 -11.91 -15.88 6.43
C ASP A 165 -11.33 -16.44 7.78
N ASP A 166 -10.02 -16.70 7.93
CA ASP A 166 -9.33 -16.97 9.23
C ASP A 166 -8.07 -16.11 9.53
N GLY A 167 -7.65 -15.26 8.59
CA GLY A 167 -6.67 -14.21 8.80
C GLY A 167 -5.20 -14.55 9.03
N SER A 168 -4.81 -15.82 9.03
CA SER A 168 -3.48 -16.19 9.53
C SER A 168 -2.40 -16.28 8.44
N GLU A 169 -2.74 -16.65 7.20
CA GLU A 169 -1.75 -16.89 6.13
C GLU A 169 -1.17 -15.61 5.49
N VAL A 170 -1.97 -14.54 5.36
CA VAL A 170 -1.54 -13.30 4.68
C VAL A 170 -0.45 -12.57 5.47
N TYR A 171 -0.61 -12.49 6.80
CA TYR A 171 0.38 -11.81 7.64
C TYR A 171 1.69 -12.61 7.71
N ALA A 172 1.61 -13.94 7.69
CA ALA A 172 2.78 -14.81 7.66
C ALA A 172 3.63 -14.64 6.38
N LYS A 173 3.01 -14.25 5.25
CA LYS A 173 3.71 -13.99 3.99
C LYS A 173 4.59 -12.73 4.06
N TYR A 174 4.14 -11.69 4.74
CA TYR A 174 4.81 -10.39 4.76
C TYR A 174 5.86 -10.32 5.87
N LYS A 175 7.07 -10.82 5.59
CA LYS A 175 8.21 -10.73 6.51
C LYS A 175 8.90 -9.37 6.43
N LYS A 176 8.97 -8.66 7.57
CA LYS A 176 9.71 -7.37 7.75
C LYS A 176 11.09 -7.35 7.07
N ILE A 177 11.82 -8.47 7.14
CA ILE A 177 13.12 -8.67 6.48
C ILE A 177 13.10 -10.09 5.86
N PRO A 178 13.24 -10.23 4.53
CA PRO A 178 13.36 -11.54 3.90
C PRO A 178 14.75 -12.15 4.13
N ASP A 179 14.81 -13.44 4.41
CA ASP A 179 16.04 -14.23 4.49
C ASP A 179 16.60 -14.54 3.09
N SER A 180 17.86 -14.94 3.02
CA SER A 180 18.46 -15.41 1.78
C SER A 180 17.75 -16.68 1.29
N GLY A 181 17.00 -16.55 0.20
CA GLY A 181 16.19 -17.63 -0.38
C GLY A 181 14.68 -17.47 -0.18
N ASP A 182 14.22 -16.46 0.57
CA ASP A 182 12.81 -16.11 0.63
C ASP A 182 12.33 -15.53 -0.71
N ASP A 183 11.08 -15.85 -1.08
CA ASP A 183 10.42 -15.26 -2.24
C ASP A 183 10.07 -13.79 -1.97
N LEU A 184 10.64 -12.88 -2.76
CA LEU A 184 10.31 -11.46 -2.72
C LEU A 184 8.89 -11.22 -3.25
N VAL A 185 8.19 -10.25 -2.67
CA VAL A 185 6.87 -9.84 -3.15
C VAL A 185 7.00 -9.25 -4.54
N ARG A 186 6.41 -9.95 -5.51
CA ARG A 186 6.27 -9.47 -6.89
C ARG A 186 5.02 -8.60 -6.99
N TYR A 187 5.17 -7.36 -7.43
CA TYR A 187 4.07 -6.42 -7.50
C TYR A 187 3.97 -5.72 -8.87
N THR A 188 2.80 -5.13 -9.15
CA THR A 188 2.62 -4.17 -10.26
C THR A 188 2.01 -2.87 -9.78
N ASP A 189 2.43 -1.76 -10.36
CA ASP A 189 1.80 -0.45 -10.18
C ASP A 189 0.33 -0.44 -10.66
N ARG A 190 -0.48 0.36 -9.99
CA ARG A 190 -1.84 0.73 -10.40
C ARG A 190 -2.00 2.22 -10.74
N ASP A 191 -0.91 2.97 -10.77
CA ASP A 191 -0.84 4.39 -11.17
C ASP A 191 -1.76 5.35 -10.38
N TRP A 192 -2.09 5.01 -9.13
CA TRP A 192 -2.77 5.91 -8.20
C TRP A 192 -2.10 5.93 -6.80
N SER A 193 -2.42 6.98 -6.03
CA SER A 193 -1.93 7.24 -4.67
C SER A 193 -3.10 7.78 -3.84
N PHE A 194 -3.18 7.37 -2.58
CA PHE A 194 -4.16 7.90 -1.62
C PHE A 194 -3.64 9.10 -0.82
N ALA A 195 -2.32 9.22 -0.67
CA ALA A 195 -1.69 10.36 -0.04
C ALA A 195 -1.49 11.51 -1.04
N SER A 196 -1.27 12.71 -0.51
CA SER A 196 -1.08 13.95 -1.28
C SER A 196 0.03 13.79 -2.35
N LYS A 197 -0.10 14.52 -3.47
CA LYS A 197 0.51 14.22 -4.79
C LYS A 197 2.05 14.05 -4.85
N PHE A 198 2.82 14.29 -3.78
CA PHE A 198 4.28 14.38 -3.85
C PHE A 198 4.99 13.59 -2.74
N GLY A 199 5.73 12.54 -3.11
CA GLY A 199 6.48 11.70 -2.17
C GLY A 199 5.63 10.66 -1.40
N ALA A 200 4.32 10.66 -1.66
CA ALA A 200 3.40 9.61 -1.25
C ALA A 200 3.85 8.23 -1.78
N PRO A 201 3.68 7.16 -0.99
CA PRO A 201 3.91 5.82 -1.48
C PRO A 201 2.92 5.51 -2.61
N ARG A 202 3.39 4.84 -3.67
CA ARG A 202 2.54 4.43 -4.79
C ARG A 202 1.76 3.19 -4.39
N VAL A 203 0.51 3.07 -4.83
CA VAL A 203 -0.24 1.83 -4.63
C VAL A 203 0.09 0.82 -5.71
N VAL A 204 0.38 -0.39 -5.27
CA VAL A 204 0.74 -1.54 -6.08
C VAL A 204 -0.11 -2.73 -5.70
N VAL A 205 -0.17 -3.75 -6.56
CA VAL A 205 -0.81 -5.03 -6.28
C VAL A 205 0.24 -6.10 -6.13
N ASP A 206 0.22 -6.85 -5.03
CA ASP A 206 0.96 -8.12 -4.92
C ASP A 206 0.36 -9.11 -5.92
N THR A 207 1.16 -9.50 -6.91
CA THR A 207 0.73 -10.37 -8.00
C THR A 207 0.41 -11.80 -7.56
N GLY A 208 0.83 -12.22 -6.37
CA GLY A 208 0.52 -13.54 -5.83
C GLY A 208 -0.76 -13.59 -4.99
N THR A 209 -1.19 -12.47 -4.41
CA THR A 209 -2.37 -12.40 -3.51
C THR A 209 -3.49 -11.51 -4.04
N GLY A 210 -3.20 -10.62 -5.00
CA GLY A 210 -4.12 -9.60 -5.48
C GLY A 210 -4.41 -8.52 -4.45
N GLN A 211 -3.61 -8.43 -3.37
CA GLN A 211 -3.78 -7.42 -2.34
C GLN A 211 -3.08 -6.12 -2.72
N TYR A 212 -3.70 -4.98 -2.37
CA TYR A 212 -3.05 -3.69 -2.51
C TYR A 212 -2.04 -3.45 -1.40
N LEU A 213 -0.85 -3.05 -1.80
CA LEU A 213 0.25 -2.63 -0.95
C LEU A 213 0.67 -1.21 -1.33
N ALA A 214 1.32 -0.52 -0.40
CA ALA A 214 1.99 0.74 -0.67
C ALA A 214 3.48 0.47 -0.87
N VAL A 215 4.08 1.01 -1.93
CA VAL A 215 5.53 0.93 -2.18
C VAL A 215 6.14 2.32 -2.13
N ARG A 216 7.23 2.45 -1.36
CA ARG A 216 8.12 3.60 -1.41
C ARG A 216 9.47 3.17 -1.96
N LYS A 217 9.92 3.88 -3.00
CA LYS A 217 11.22 3.65 -3.65
C LYS A 217 12.24 4.64 -3.10
N VAL A 218 13.31 4.14 -2.51
CA VAL A 218 14.44 4.92 -2.01
C VAL A 218 15.60 4.77 -2.99
N SER A 219 16.02 5.87 -3.60
CA SER A 219 17.12 5.88 -4.56
C SER A 219 18.45 5.60 -3.86
N TYR A 220 19.32 4.82 -4.51
CA TYR A 220 20.64 4.58 -3.97
C TYR A 220 21.50 5.85 -3.97
N PRO A 221 22.29 6.09 -2.90
CA PRO A 221 23.33 7.09 -2.94
C PRO A 221 24.44 6.68 -3.92
N PHE A 222 25.13 7.66 -4.49
CA PHE A 222 26.22 7.42 -5.44
C PHE A 222 27.39 6.62 -4.85
N LYS A 223 27.63 6.74 -3.54
CA LYS A 223 28.72 6.06 -2.84
C LYS A 223 28.28 4.70 -2.31
N ILE A 224 29.09 3.67 -2.52
CA ILE A 224 28.80 2.29 -2.12
C ILE A 224 28.68 2.16 -0.59
N GLU A 225 29.55 2.83 0.16
CA GLU A 225 29.53 2.81 1.64
C GLU A 225 28.26 3.47 2.17
N ALA A 226 27.84 4.57 1.53
CA ALA A 226 26.59 5.24 1.88
C ALA A 226 25.38 4.36 1.57
N ARG A 227 25.43 3.56 0.48
CA ARG A 227 24.37 2.59 0.15
C ARG A 227 24.26 1.51 1.22
N ARG A 228 25.39 0.95 1.68
CA ARG A 228 25.39 -0.06 2.75
C ARG A 228 24.82 0.49 4.05
N SER A 229 25.29 1.67 4.48
CA SER A 229 24.80 2.32 5.71
C SER A 229 23.31 2.68 5.62
N MET A 230 22.85 3.16 4.46
CA MET A 230 21.44 3.42 4.20
C MET A 230 20.59 2.16 4.33
N LEU A 231 21.02 1.06 3.68
CA LEU A 231 20.30 -0.21 3.75
C LEU A 231 20.26 -0.76 5.18
N GLU A 232 21.37 -0.74 5.91
CA GLU A 232 21.43 -1.15 7.32
C GLU A 232 20.47 -0.34 8.19
N ARG A 233 20.38 0.98 7.96
CA ARG A 233 19.41 1.84 8.66
C ARG A 233 17.97 1.46 8.32
N ILE A 234 17.63 1.28 7.04
CA ILE A 234 16.28 0.85 6.61
C ILE A 234 15.91 -0.51 7.23
N ILE A 235 16.85 -1.46 7.26
CA ILE A 235 16.65 -2.79 7.87
C ILE A 235 16.47 -2.69 9.39
N ASN A 236 17.14 -1.76 10.06
CA ASN A 236 16.93 -1.54 11.49
C ASN A 236 15.59 -0.87 11.77
N ASP A 237 15.20 0.11 10.96
CA ASP A 237 13.92 0.80 11.08
C ASP A 237 12.75 -0.14 10.76
N SER A 238 12.94 -1.13 9.87
CA SER A 238 11.91 -2.16 9.60
C SER A 238 11.59 -3.05 10.80
N LYS A 239 12.51 -3.17 11.78
CA LYS A 239 12.31 -3.94 13.01
C LYS A 239 11.47 -3.19 14.04
N LEU A 240 11.28 -1.88 13.88
CA LEU A 240 10.43 -1.08 14.78
C LEU A 240 9.00 -1.64 14.77
N SER A 241 8.37 -1.67 15.94
CA SER A 241 7.04 -2.24 16.12
C SER A 241 6.30 -1.42 17.16
N HIS A 242 5.42 -0.55 16.68
CA HIS A 242 4.63 0.35 17.51
C HIS A 242 3.31 0.67 16.79
N PRO A 243 2.16 0.79 17.49
CA PRO A 243 0.86 1.08 16.85
C PRO A 243 0.87 2.35 15.98
N HIS A 244 1.63 3.37 16.40
CA HIS A 244 1.73 4.68 15.74
C HIS A 244 2.98 4.85 14.86
N ILE A 245 3.64 3.76 14.47
CA ILE A 245 4.72 3.77 13.47
C ILE A 245 4.35 2.80 12.35
N ILE A 246 4.45 3.25 11.11
CA ILE A 246 4.09 2.41 9.96
C ILE A 246 4.93 1.13 9.95
N THR A 247 4.27 -0.01 9.81
CA THR A 247 4.96 -1.30 9.71
C THR A 247 5.46 -1.50 8.29
N TYR A 248 6.72 -1.89 8.13
CA TYR A 248 7.26 -2.37 6.86
C TYR A 248 6.94 -3.85 6.71
N PHE A 249 6.26 -4.20 5.63
CA PHE A 249 6.00 -5.60 5.28
C PHE A 249 7.19 -6.27 4.67
N GLN A 250 7.96 -5.56 3.86
CA GLN A 250 9.18 -6.09 3.26
C GLN A 250 10.06 -4.94 2.80
N VAL A 251 11.37 -5.11 2.96
CA VAL A 251 12.39 -4.25 2.35
C VAL A 251 13.12 -5.09 1.31
N GLN A 252 13.17 -4.64 0.07
CA GLN A 252 13.81 -5.36 -1.02
C GLN A 252 14.73 -4.46 -1.83
N GLU A 253 15.94 -4.94 -2.10
CA GLU A 253 16.86 -4.28 -3.01
C GLU A 253 16.50 -4.63 -4.46
N THR A 254 16.30 -3.60 -5.28
CA THR A 254 16.18 -3.74 -6.74
C THR A 254 17.45 -3.18 -7.40
N PRO A 255 17.67 -3.38 -8.71
CA PRO A 255 18.78 -2.76 -9.42
C PRO A 255 18.78 -1.22 -9.37
N ALA A 256 17.62 -0.57 -9.22
CA ALA A 256 17.47 0.88 -9.32
C ALA A 256 17.22 1.59 -7.96
N SER A 257 16.60 0.91 -7.00
CA SER A 257 16.18 1.46 -5.71
C SER A 257 16.06 0.39 -4.64
N ILE A 258 15.95 0.82 -3.38
CA ILE A 258 15.41 -0.01 -2.29
C ILE A 258 13.91 0.24 -2.25
N ASP A 259 13.12 -0.82 -2.38
CA ASP A 259 11.67 -0.74 -2.28
C ASP A 259 11.24 -1.13 -0.88
N ILE A 260 10.47 -0.26 -0.24
CA ILE A 260 9.86 -0.49 1.07
C ILE A 260 8.37 -0.71 0.84
N LEU A 261 7.91 -1.95 1.09
CA LEU A 261 6.52 -2.35 1.00
C LEU A 261 5.85 -2.21 2.37
N MET A 262 4.64 -1.66 2.41
CA MET A 262 3.90 -1.35 3.63
C MET A 262 2.38 -1.42 3.38
N PRO A 263 1.53 -1.41 4.43
CA PRO A 263 0.09 -1.37 4.23
C PRO A 263 -0.36 -0.08 3.53
N VAL A 264 -1.43 -0.19 2.75
CA VAL A 264 -2.09 0.98 2.17
C VAL A 264 -2.87 1.71 3.26
N GLN A 265 -2.73 3.03 3.29
CA GLN A 265 -3.43 3.93 4.21
C GLN A 265 -4.46 4.77 3.45
N GLU A 266 -5.46 5.31 4.16
CA GLU A 266 -6.53 6.12 3.56
C GLU A 266 -6.03 7.47 3.05
N GLY A 267 -5.01 8.02 3.71
CA GLY A 267 -4.36 9.25 3.30
C GLY A 267 -3.22 9.63 4.24
N ASP A 268 -2.76 10.87 4.09
CA ASP A 268 -1.87 11.54 5.03
C ASP A 268 -2.62 12.67 5.76
N LEU A 269 -1.97 13.36 6.69
CA LEU A 269 -2.59 14.45 7.45
C LEU A 269 -3.01 15.62 6.53
N LEU A 270 -2.28 15.88 5.44
CA LEU A 270 -2.66 16.91 4.47
C LEU A 270 -3.98 16.57 3.78
N TRP A 271 -4.13 15.31 3.35
CA TRP A 271 -5.37 14.79 2.80
C TRP A 271 -6.53 14.95 3.79
N LEU A 272 -6.32 14.61 5.07
CA LEU A 272 -7.34 14.80 6.12
C LEU A 272 -7.79 16.26 6.21
N MET A 273 -6.83 17.19 6.19
CA MET A 273 -7.11 18.63 6.30
C MET A 273 -7.85 19.19 5.08
N GLU A 274 -7.52 18.73 3.87
CA GLU A 274 -8.26 19.10 2.65
C GLU A 274 -9.71 18.63 2.71
N HIS A 275 -9.94 17.41 3.21
CA HIS A 275 -11.28 16.84 3.36
C HIS A 275 -12.07 17.48 4.51
N TYR A 276 -11.39 17.96 5.56
CA TYR A 276 -12.02 18.76 6.62
C TYR A 276 -12.59 20.07 6.07
N GLN A 277 -11.89 20.72 5.13
CA GLN A 277 -12.30 22.00 4.56
C GLN A 277 -13.42 21.87 3.51
N ASN A 278 -13.55 20.72 2.86
CA ASN A 278 -14.56 20.46 1.84
C ASN A 278 -15.29 19.13 2.11
N PRO A 279 -16.19 19.10 3.12
CA PRO A 279 -16.96 17.90 3.42
C PRO A 279 -17.79 17.49 2.20
N THR A 280 -17.66 16.23 1.78
CA THR A 280 -18.47 15.61 0.72
C THR A 280 -19.44 14.62 1.35
N ASP A 281 -20.51 14.22 0.64
CA ASP A 281 -21.53 13.28 1.15
C ASP A 281 -20.96 11.95 1.69
N ASN A 282 -19.73 11.57 1.28
CA ASN A 282 -19.06 10.33 1.68
C ASN A 282 -18.12 10.46 2.89
N PHE A 283 -17.86 11.68 3.34
CA PHE A 283 -17.07 12.01 4.51
C PHE A 283 -17.93 12.88 5.44
N PRO A 284 -18.60 12.30 6.45
CA PRO A 284 -19.31 13.11 7.44
C PRO A 284 -18.30 14.10 8.06
N PRO A 285 -18.73 15.31 8.45
CA PRO A 285 -17.85 16.25 9.13
C PRO A 285 -17.17 15.51 10.27
N LEU A 286 -15.84 15.48 10.20
CA LEU A 286 -15.01 14.92 11.23
C LEU A 286 -15.32 15.61 12.56
N VAL A 287 -15.12 14.86 13.65
CA VAL A 287 -15.23 15.36 15.01
C VAL A 287 -14.36 16.62 15.18
N ASN A 288 -14.75 17.49 16.11
CA ASN A 288 -14.10 18.76 16.48
C ASN A 288 -12.56 18.77 16.22
N PRO A 289 -11.98 19.75 15.48
CA PRO A 289 -10.54 19.86 15.23
C PRO A 289 -9.67 19.75 16.48
N ASP A 290 -10.17 20.25 17.60
CA ASP A 290 -9.46 20.20 18.87
C ASP A 290 -9.31 18.75 19.36
N GLU A 291 -10.33 17.91 19.19
CA GLU A 291 -10.31 16.50 19.59
C GLU A 291 -9.38 15.69 18.68
N ILE A 292 -9.42 15.94 17.37
CA ILE A 292 -8.47 15.32 16.42
C ILE A 292 -7.05 15.78 16.70
N GLY A 293 -6.86 17.06 17.03
CA GLY A 293 -5.56 17.62 17.39
C GLY A 293 -4.99 16.97 18.65
N GLN A 294 -5.81 16.74 19.68
CA GLN A 294 -5.39 16.02 20.88
C GLN A 294 -5.02 14.56 20.58
N LEU A 295 -5.83 13.86 19.78
CA LEU A 295 -5.56 12.49 19.37
C LEU A 295 -4.27 12.38 18.56
N LEU A 296 -4.09 13.27 17.58
CA LEU A 296 -2.88 13.37 16.77
C LEU A 296 -1.64 13.63 17.64
N LEU A 297 -1.71 14.61 18.55
CA LEU A 297 -0.60 14.94 19.44
C LEU A 297 -0.24 13.75 20.33
N GLY A 298 -1.21 13.12 21.00
CA GLY A 298 -0.98 11.98 21.88
C GLY A 298 -0.37 10.79 21.15
N GLN A 299 -0.95 10.39 20.01
CA GLN A 299 -0.46 9.25 19.23
C GLN A 299 0.93 9.48 18.64
N MET A 300 1.25 10.69 18.19
CA MET A 300 2.58 11.02 17.71
C MET A 300 3.61 11.12 18.84
N LEU A 301 3.26 11.67 20.00
CA LEU A 301 4.14 11.65 21.16
C LEU A 301 4.44 10.22 21.63
N LEU A 302 3.47 9.30 21.61
CA LEU A 302 3.70 7.87 21.88
C LEU A 302 4.69 7.26 20.88
N ALA A 303 4.53 7.57 19.59
CA ALA A 303 5.49 7.13 18.57
C ALA A 303 6.90 7.66 18.82
N LEU A 304 7.02 8.94 19.19
CA LEU A 304 8.31 9.59 19.45
C LEU A 304 8.96 9.10 20.75
N ASP A 305 8.20 8.82 21.82
CA ASP A 305 8.73 8.20 23.05
C ASP A 305 9.29 6.81 22.74
N TYR A 306 8.57 6.03 21.93
CA TYR A 306 9.08 4.74 21.48
C TYR A 306 10.37 4.88 20.67
N LEU A 307 10.45 5.82 19.71
CA LEU A 307 11.68 6.04 18.92
C LEU A 307 12.86 6.51 19.79
N GLU A 308 12.62 7.44 20.71
CA GLU A 308 13.60 7.94 21.67
C GLU A 308 14.14 6.78 22.53
N SER A 309 13.27 5.86 22.99
CA SER A 309 13.66 4.65 23.74
C SER A 309 14.54 3.69 22.94
N LYS A 310 14.52 3.77 21.60
CA LYS A 310 15.36 2.98 20.69
C LYS A 310 16.59 3.73 20.21
N GLY A 311 16.77 4.99 20.63
CA GLY A 311 17.85 5.86 20.14
C GLY A 311 17.72 6.19 18.65
N VAL A 312 16.50 6.16 18.11
CA VAL A 312 16.20 6.46 16.71
C VAL A 312 15.65 7.88 16.62
N ILE A 313 16.14 8.64 15.65
CA ILE A 313 15.59 9.95 15.29
C ILE A 313 14.94 9.79 13.91
N HIS A 314 13.69 10.23 13.79
CA HIS A 314 12.91 10.17 12.56
C HIS A 314 13.42 11.17 11.52
N HIS A 315 13.83 12.37 11.97
CA HIS A 315 14.32 13.54 11.19
C HIS A 315 13.26 14.21 10.29
N LYS A 316 12.09 13.60 10.14
CA LYS A 316 11.10 14.05 9.14
C LYS A 316 9.65 14.00 9.63
N VAL A 317 9.39 14.45 10.85
CA VAL A 317 8.02 14.58 11.36
C VAL A 317 7.35 15.77 10.68
N CYS A 318 6.38 15.51 9.80
CA CYS A 318 5.59 16.53 9.11
C CYS A 318 4.23 15.98 8.66
N PRO A 319 3.25 16.84 8.28
CA PRO A 319 1.91 16.38 7.89
C PRO A 319 1.89 15.32 6.78
N GLY A 320 2.73 15.46 5.73
CA GLY A 320 2.80 14.49 4.63
C GLY A 320 3.39 13.12 5.00
N ASN A 321 3.93 12.99 6.21
CA ASN A 321 4.54 11.77 6.71
C ASN A 321 3.74 11.11 7.84
N ILE A 322 2.68 11.76 8.31
CA ILE A 322 1.73 11.20 9.27
C ILE A 322 0.58 10.62 8.46
N LEU A 323 0.52 9.29 8.39
CA LEU A 323 -0.52 8.57 7.67
C LEU A 323 -1.77 8.47 8.55
N VAL A 324 -2.93 8.50 7.92
CA VAL A 324 -4.23 8.51 8.60
C VAL A 324 -5.06 7.31 8.16
N ASN A 325 -5.72 6.70 9.13
CA ASN A 325 -6.76 5.70 8.94
C ASN A 325 -7.93 6.04 9.86
N ILE A 326 -9.08 6.40 9.28
CA ILE A 326 -10.23 7.00 9.98
C ILE A 326 -11.23 5.91 10.40
N GLY A 327 -11.00 4.66 9.97
CA GLY A 327 -11.89 3.54 10.22
C GLY A 327 -13.28 3.71 9.60
N LEU A 328 -14.13 2.69 9.76
CA LEU A 328 -15.50 2.72 9.23
C LEU A 328 -16.44 3.65 10.04
N GLY A 329 -16.00 4.18 11.19
CA GLY A 329 -16.81 4.97 12.12
C GLY A 329 -16.26 6.37 12.39
N ARG A 330 -16.79 7.37 11.68
CA ARG A 330 -16.95 8.79 12.08
C ARG A 330 -15.86 9.45 12.95
N GLY A 331 -14.57 9.29 12.65
CA GLY A 331 -13.49 10.12 13.21
C GLY A 331 -13.07 9.84 14.66
N GLU A 332 -13.93 9.26 15.50
CA GLU A 332 -13.60 8.89 16.89
C GLU A 332 -12.54 7.78 16.99
N ASN A 333 -12.35 6.99 15.91
CA ASN A 333 -11.36 5.91 15.83
C ASN A 333 -10.21 6.23 14.86
N ALA A 334 -9.90 7.51 14.63
CA ALA A 334 -8.79 7.87 13.77
C ALA A 334 -7.45 7.40 14.37
N THR A 335 -6.68 6.66 13.59
CA THR A 335 -5.31 6.25 13.95
C THR A 335 -4.31 6.95 13.05
N PHE A 336 -3.30 7.53 13.67
CA PHE A 336 -2.18 8.20 13.04
C PHE A 336 -0.94 7.32 13.14
N GLN A 337 -0.20 7.21 12.04
CA GLN A 337 1.05 6.44 11.99
C GLN A 337 2.15 7.27 11.35
N LEU A 338 3.26 7.41 12.06
CA LEU A 338 4.44 8.07 11.53
C LEU A 338 5.11 7.18 10.47
N SER A 339 5.46 7.78 9.33
CA SER A 339 6.08 7.12 8.19
C SER A 339 7.21 7.95 7.60
N ASN A 340 7.94 7.40 6.62
CA ASN A 340 8.94 8.14 5.85
C ASN A 340 10.16 8.64 6.64
N PHE A 341 10.80 7.74 7.38
CA PHE A 341 12.11 8.00 7.97
C PHE A 341 13.09 8.55 6.91
N GLU A 342 13.89 9.53 7.29
CA GLU A 342 14.90 10.09 6.39
C GLU A 342 16.18 9.26 6.42
N TYR A 343 16.41 8.51 5.34
CA TYR A 343 17.63 7.76 5.14
C TYR A 343 18.62 8.61 4.33
N GLY A 344 19.66 9.12 4.99
CA GLY A 344 20.54 10.15 4.44
C GLY A 344 21.20 9.84 3.09
N GLY A 345 21.53 10.89 2.34
CA GLY A 345 22.46 10.84 1.19
C GLY A 345 21.88 11.25 -0.17
N PHE A 346 20.56 11.25 -0.31
CA PHE A 346 19.87 11.95 -1.39
C PHE A 346 18.74 12.76 -0.78
N LYS A 347 18.86 14.09 -0.87
CA LYS A 347 17.69 14.95 -0.86
C LYS A 347 16.78 14.39 -1.95
N SER A 348 15.70 13.71 -1.58
CA SER A 348 14.70 13.25 -2.54
C SER A 348 14.43 14.42 -3.49
N THR A 349 14.49 14.19 -4.79
CA THR A 349 14.23 15.21 -5.82
C THR A 349 12.76 15.63 -5.86
N SER A 350 11.95 15.23 -4.88
CA SER A 350 10.67 15.88 -4.64
C SER A 350 10.93 17.36 -4.40
N LEU A 351 10.32 18.20 -5.23
CA LEU A 351 10.36 19.66 -5.14
C LEU A 351 9.73 20.21 -3.84
N TYR A 352 9.27 19.30 -2.94
CA TYR A 352 8.82 19.55 -1.58
C TYR A 352 9.65 18.81 -0.50
N ALA A 353 10.72 18.09 -0.89
CA ALA A 353 11.50 17.23 0.02
C ALA A 353 12.36 17.98 1.04
N ASN A 354 12.52 19.28 0.90
CA ASN A 354 12.93 20.16 1.99
C ASN A 354 11.77 21.12 2.20
N ASP A 355 10.71 20.70 2.88
CA ASP A 355 9.73 21.66 3.36
C ASP A 355 10.36 22.28 4.62
N PRO A 356 11.06 23.43 4.50
CA PRO A 356 11.87 23.95 5.59
C PRO A 356 11.05 24.24 6.84
N CYS A 357 9.73 24.37 6.68
CA CYS A 357 8.86 24.81 7.74
C CYS A 357 8.70 23.83 8.90
N PHE A 358 9.07 22.56 8.71
CA PHE A 358 9.02 21.54 9.76
C PHE A 358 10.41 21.16 10.30
N ARG A 359 11.50 21.68 9.71
CA ARG A 359 12.86 21.38 10.17
C ARG A 359 13.19 22.22 11.41
N ALA A 360 13.87 21.58 12.36
CA ALA A 360 14.33 22.25 13.56
C ALA A 360 15.52 23.22 13.26
N PRO A 361 15.71 24.27 14.07
CA PRO A 361 16.82 25.21 13.93
C PRO A 361 18.18 24.54 13.78
N GLU A 362 18.46 23.50 14.56
CA GLU A 362 19.71 22.73 14.49
C GLU A 362 19.90 21.98 13.16
N ALA A 363 18.82 21.41 12.61
CA ALA A 363 18.83 20.72 11.32
C ALA A 363 18.97 21.69 10.13
N CYS A 364 18.66 22.97 10.35
CA CYS A 364 18.87 24.07 9.41
C CYS A 364 20.24 24.75 9.58
N GLY A 365 21.02 24.39 10.61
CA GLY A 365 22.29 25.06 10.94
C GLY A 365 22.10 26.47 11.51
N LEU A 366 20.94 26.77 12.08
CA LEU A 366 20.64 28.04 12.76
C LEU A 366 21.14 28.04 14.22
N THR A 367 21.56 26.89 14.74
CA THR A 367 22.12 26.70 16.08
C THR A 367 23.31 25.76 16.03
N ASP A 368 24.18 25.84 17.04
CA ASP A 368 25.30 24.90 17.22
C ASP A 368 24.89 23.56 17.88
N SER A 369 23.63 23.43 18.32
CA SER A 369 23.08 22.21 18.89
C SER A 369 23.11 21.06 17.88
N ARG A 370 23.27 19.82 18.38
CA ARG A 370 23.25 18.62 17.53
C ARG A 370 21.83 18.10 17.40
N GLU A 371 21.52 17.52 16.25
CA GLU A 371 20.29 16.76 16.06
C GLU A 371 20.19 15.62 17.09
N SER A 372 19.01 15.47 17.68
CA SER A 372 18.70 14.52 18.75
C SER A 372 17.22 14.11 18.65
N PRO A 373 16.69 13.20 19.49
CA PRO A 373 15.25 12.95 19.54
C PRO A 373 14.40 14.23 19.76
N ARG A 374 14.98 15.28 20.36
CA ARG A 374 14.34 16.61 20.52
C ARG A 374 14.15 17.37 19.21
N THR A 375 14.84 16.96 18.14
CA THR A 375 14.62 17.45 16.77
C THR A 375 13.25 17.02 16.26
N ASP A 376 12.78 15.82 16.59
CA ASP A 376 11.45 15.34 16.19
C ASP A 376 10.32 16.01 16.99
N ILE A 377 10.58 16.44 18.23
CA ILE A 377 9.65 17.23 19.05
C ILE A 377 9.34 18.57 18.39
N TRP A 378 10.35 19.24 17.84
CA TRP A 378 10.16 20.44 17.03
C TRP A 378 9.32 20.14 15.78
N GLY A 379 9.65 19.08 15.04
CA GLY A 379 8.90 18.69 13.85
C GLY A 379 7.42 18.44 14.15
N LEU A 380 7.12 17.80 15.29
CA LEU A 380 5.76 17.63 15.77
C LEU A 380 5.11 18.98 16.15
N CYS A 381 5.83 19.88 16.83
CA CYS A 381 5.33 21.21 17.15
C CYS A 381 4.92 22.00 15.89
N ALA A 382 5.80 22.05 14.89
CA ALA A 382 5.52 22.71 13.61
C ALA A 382 4.35 22.04 12.87
N THR A 383 4.25 20.70 12.94
CA THR A 383 3.12 19.94 12.37
C THR A 383 1.81 20.32 13.05
N MET A 384 1.79 20.40 14.38
CA MET A 384 0.60 20.77 15.15
C MET A 384 0.21 22.23 14.92
N ALA A 385 1.17 23.16 14.85
CA ALA A 385 0.92 24.54 14.47
C ALA A 385 0.30 24.64 13.06
N TYR A 386 0.85 23.90 12.10
CA TYR A 386 0.27 23.79 10.75
C TYR A 386 -1.14 23.21 10.78
N PHE A 387 -1.42 22.20 11.61
CA PHE A 387 -2.75 21.61 11.71
C PHE A 387 -3.78 22.58 12.32
N LEU A 388 -3.42 23.25 13.42
CA LEU A 388 -4.33 24.04 14.25
C LEU A 388 -4.51 25.49 13.79
N ASP A 389 -3.49 26.10 13.16
CA ASP A 389 -3.46 27.53 12.82
C ASP A 389 -3.49 27.77 11.29
N PRO A 390 -4.63 28.21 10.73
CA PRO A 390 -4.74 28.59 9.32
C PRO A 390 -3.80 29.73 8.91
N ASP A 391 -3.48 30.67 9.79
CA ASP A 391 -2.61 31.81 9.47
C ASP A 391 -1.16 31.34 9.38
N PHE A 392 -0.72 30.47 10.30
CA PHE A 392 0.58 29.81 10.21
C PHE A 392 0.71 29.02 8.90
N ARG A 393 -0.34 28.28 8.48
CA ARG A 393 -0.35 27.60 7.17
C ARG A 393 -0.22 28.55 6.00
N GLY A 394 -0.97 29.64 6.00
CA GLY A 394 -0.91 30.67 4.96
C GLY A 394 0.48 31.29 4.86
N PHE A 395 1.08 31.59 6.01
CA PHE A 395 2.44 32.11 6.11
C PHE A 395 3.47 31.13 5.56
N VAL A 396 3.46 29.87 5.99
CA VAL A 396 4.37 28.83 5.50
C VAL A 396 4.21 28.59 4.00
N SER A 397 2.99 28.64 3.48
CA SER A 397 2.70 28.48 2.05
C SER A 397 3.32 29.57 1.18
N SER A 398 3.65 30.74 1.78
CA SER A 398 4.40 31.82 1.11
C SER A 398 5.90 31.53 0.95
N LYS A 399 6.38 30.40 1.50
CA LYS A 399 7.79 29.95 1.47
C LYS A 399 8.78 30.97 2.05
N PRO A 400 8.60 31.41 3.30
CA PRO A 400 9.54 32.29 3.97
C PRO A 400 10.86 31.55 4.27
N SER A 401 11.89 32.30 4.68
CA SER A 401 13.20 31.72 5.04
C SER A 401 13.14 30.88 6.32
N ASP A 402 14.07 29.93 6.46
CA ASP A 402 14.12 28.97 7.57
C ASP A 402 14.10 29.66 8.94
N ASP A 403 14.75 30.80 9.10
CA ASP A 403 14.77 31.61 10.33
C ASP A 403 13.41 32.26 10.65
N LEU A 404 12.70 32.74 9.62
CA LEU A 404 11.36 33.31 9.79
C LEU A 404 10.34 32.23 10.13
N VAL A 405 10.45 31.03 9.53
CA VAL A 405 9.62 29.91 9.94
C VAL A 405 9.94 29.50 11.37
N ALA A 406 11.22 29.42 11.74
CA ALA A 406 11.59 29.03 13.10
C ALA A 406 10.98 29.95 14.15
N ASN A 407 11.08 31.27 13.94
CA ASN A 407 10.43 32.25 14.80
C ASN A 407 8.90 32.08 14.85
N ALA A 408 8.26 31.80 13.72
CA ALA A 408 6.82 31.56 13.68
C ALA A 408 6.41 30.29 14.44
N VAL A 409 7.21 29.22 14.39
CA VAL A 409 6.97 28.00 15.17
C VAL A 409 7.07 28.28 16.67
N CYS A 410 8.10 29.03 17.10
CA CYS A 410 8.24 29.44 18.51
C CYS A 410 6.99 30.19 18.98
N LEU A 411 6.54 31.20 18.22
CA LEU A 411 5.35 31.98 18.53
C LEU A 411 4.08 31.11 18.57
N ALA A 412 3.90 30.23 17.58
CA ALA A 412 2.75 29.33 17.52
C ALA A 412 2.72 28.37 18.71
N SER A 413 3.88 27.87 19.15
CA SER A 413 3.98 26.97 20.31
C SER A 413 3.49 27.59 21.61
N GLU A 414 3.60 28.92 21.75
CA GLU A 414 3.13 29.66 22.93
C GLU A 414 1.62 29.93 22.94
N LEU A 415 1.00 29.96 21.75
CA LEU A 415 -0.43 30.16 21.57
C LEU A 415 -1.25 28.96 22.03
N PHE A 416 -0.71 27.75 21.89
CA PHE A 416 -1.39 26.50 22.26
C PHE A 416 -0.74 25.90 23.52
N ILE A 417 -1.50 25.81 24.62
CA ILE A 417 -0.99 25.30 25.91
C ILE A 417 -0.30 23.94 25.75
N ALA A 418 -0.89 23.04 24.96
CA ALA A 418 -0.35 21.70 24.72
C ALA A 418 0.97 21.67 23.92
N LEU A 419 1.39 22.77 23.27
CA LEU A 419 2.62 22.85 22.47
C LEU A 419 3.75 23.60 23.15
N ARG A 420 3.50 24.27 24.29
CA ARG A 420 4.51 25.07 24.99
C ARG A 420 5.78 24.28 25.27
N GLY A 421 6.93 24.93 25.10
CA GLY A 421 8.24 24.32 25.27
C GLY A 421 8.67 23.37 24.14
N MET A 422 7.77 22.90 23.27
CA MET A 422 8.16 22.06 22.12
C MET A 422 8.87 22.88 21.02
N GLY A 423 8.55 24.18 20.94
CA GLY A 423 9.11 25.13 19.98
C GLY A 423 10.33 25.91 20.49
N GLU A 424 11.01 25.45 21.54
CA GLU A 424 12.23 26.11 22.02
C GLU A 424 13.35 26.10 20.97
N TRP A 425 14.08 27.21 20.90
CA TRP A 425 15.10 27.42 19.87
C TRP A 425 16.25 26.41 20.00
N ASP A 426 16.79 26.24 21.22
CA ASP A 426 17.78 25.20 21.51
C ASP A 426 17.09 23.85 21.74
N ALA A 427 17.56 22.81 21.05
CA ALA A 427 17.06 21.45 21.19
C ALA A 427 17.16 20.91 22.63
N ASN A 428 18.13 21.38 23.42
CA ASN A 428 18.33 20.93 24.80
C ASN A 428 17.24 21.43 25.77
N ASP A 429 16.57 22.53 25.43
CA ASP A 429 15.53 23.15 26.25
C ASP A 429 14.13 22.57 25.97
N ARG A 430 13.96 21.87 24.85
CA ARG A 430 12.70 21.18 24.51
C ARG A 430 12.47 19.98 25.42
N PRO A 431 11.23 19.59 25.78
CA PRO A 431 10.96 18.38 26.55
C PRO A 431 11.21 17.11 25.73
N SER A 432 11.41 15.97 26.42
CA SER A 432 11.29 14.64 25.79
C SER A 432 9.84 14.35 25.40
N ALA A 433 9.65 13.36 24.53
CA ALA A 433 8.29 12.91 24.17
C ALA A 433 7.53 12.43 25.42
N ARG A 434 8.20 11.68 26.30
CA ARG A 434 7.65 11.21 27.59
C ARG A 434 7.20 12.34 28.49
N GLN A 435 8.07 13.32 28.74
CA GLN A 435 7.74 14.46 29.58
C GLN A 435 6.53 15.21 29.03
N LYS A 436 6.41 15.32 27.70
CA LYS A 436 5.28 15.99 27.07
C LYS A 436 3.99 15.17 27.14
N LEU A 437 4.05 13.85 27.05
CA LEU A 437 2.91 12.97 27.31
C LEU A 437 2.38 13.17 28.73
N GLU A 438 3.26 13.10 29.72
CA GLU A 438 2.91 13.27 31.13
C GLU A 438 2.30 14.66 31.40
N GLU A 439 2.87 15.72 30.81
CA GLU A 439 2.39 17.10 30.97
C GLU A 439 0.97 17.29 30.39
N VAL A 440 0.69 16.72 29.21
CA VAL A 440 -0.55 16.99 28.47
C VAL A 440 -1.67 15.99 28.79
N PHE A 441 -1.32 14.72 29.02
CA PHE A 441 -2.28 13.61 29.14
C PHE A 441 -2.22 12.89 30.50
N GLY A 442 -1.21 13.16 31.34
CA GLY A 442 -1.00 12.50 32.63
C GLY A 442 -0.14 11.23 32.54
N GLU A 443 0.22 10.68 33.71
CA GLU A 443 1.21 9.57 33.83
C GLU A 443 0.73 8.22 33.27
N ASP A 444 -0.59 7.98 33.18
CA ASP A 444 -1.20 6.70 32.79
C ASP A 444 -1.70 6.66 31.33
N PHE A 445 -1.24 7.56 30.46
CA PHE A 445 -1.70 7.60 29.06
C PHE A 445 -1.09 6.45 28.23
N GLU A 446 -1.87 5.38 27.99
CA GLU A 446 -1.44 4.21 27.21
C GLU A 446 -1.83 4.21 25.72
N GLY A 447 -2.51 5.26 25.24
CA GLY A 447 -2.87 5.45 23.82
C GLY A 447 -4.19 4.83 23.38
#